data_AF-A0A2D9DQ13-F1
#
_entry.id   AF-A0A2D9DQ13-F1
#
_cell.length_a   1.000
_cell.length_b   1.000
_cell.length_c   1.000
_cell.angle_alpha   90.00
_cell.angle_beta   90.00
_cell.angle_gamma   90.00
#
_symmetry.space_group_name_H-M   'P 1'
#
loop_
_entity.id
_entity.type
_entity.pdbx_description
1 polymer ?
#
loop_
_entity_poly.entity_id
_entity_poly.type
_entity_poly.pdbx_seq_one_letter_code
_entity_poly.pdbx_strand_id
1 'polypeptide(L)'
;MIRKQLNVLKPALTLVVSLSVSATALGQTSPELARLYDAFTVTHAAALNAIAEANNDPEFAQARAEMRQHLEQMQEQASSHQSHGQMMSHGMMPASDSSHAHKPDMDKLDLQTRVELTHVVRAEHSDTAAADAYSNIAWLPREAAMVLARGRQFEDKLWDIWANPDMGVNAKSQATQAVIEEYRTGETRHAISVRPKPASLYLDHDYAGSLKSAYPRVSGLLWSNQWLQLASLEAIIRGQVDPQFQGRVTDTLERYENKLGSGSGMSMFPAPVEMPTVPTIAPTLYTLAPEASIIVDNLNMLDAAITDIVAYPDLDAQTREQAILNKVAQFTDENIATDDMSYLLSALRGGIYNQGGPAIGELMGSERNRSRDAMGMQHHMSMSGPN
;
A
#
# COMPACT_ATOMS: atom_id res chain seq x y z
N MET A 1 -48.39 -57.20 -11.18
CA MET A 1 -47.45 -57.04 -10.04
C MET A 1 -46.03 -57.19 -10.57
N ILE A 2 -45.52 -56.14 -11.22
CA ILE A 2 -44.52 -55.16 -10.73
C ILE A 2 -43.10 -55.76 -10.70
N ARG A 3 -42.37 -55.54 -11.82
CA ARG A 3 -40.92 -55.66 -11.93
C ARG A 3 -40.28 -54.56 -11.07
N LYS A 4 -39.46 -54.92 -10.09
CA LYS A 4 -38.60 -54.00 -9.33
C LYS A 4 -37.47 -53.49 -10.25
N GLN A 5 -37.34 -52.17 -10.32
CA GLN A 5 -36.27 -51.48 -11.03
C GLN A 5 -34.94 -51.62 -10.29
N LEU A 6 -33.88 -51.98 -11.01
CA LEU A 6 -32.51 -51.72 -10.59
C LEU A 6 -32.19 -50.26 -10.91
N ASN A 7 -32.01 -49.44 -9.87
CA ASN A 7 -31.46 -48.10 -10.01
C ASN A 7 -29.96 -48.22 -10.33
N VAL A 8 -29.61 -47.80 -11.55
CA VAL A 8 -28.24 -47.54 -11.99
C VAL A 8 -27.76 -46.27 -11.31
N LEU A 9 -26.84 -46.41 -10.36
CA LEU A 9 -26.06 -45.30 -9.82
C LEU A 9 -25.19 -44.71 -10.93
N LYS A 10 -25.51 -43.49 -11.34
CA LYS A 10 -24.63 -42.65 -12.17
C LYS A 10 -23.43 -42.20 -11.30
N PRO A 11 -22.17 -42.33 -11.75
CA PRO A 11 -21.08 -41.68 -11.08
C PRO A 11 -21.23 -40.16 -11.29
N ALA A 12 -21.40 -39.43 -10.19
CA ALA A 12 -21.28 -37.98 -10.19
C ALA A 12 -19.82 -37.66 -10.49
N LEU A 13 -19.59 -37.03 -11.64
CA LEU A 13 -18.31 -36.45 -12.01
C LEU A 13 -18.07 -35.26 -11.08
N THR A 14 -17.37 -35.49 -9.97
CA THR A 14 -16.91 -34.42 -9.08
C THR A 14 -15.89 -33.59 -9.87
N LEU A 15 -16.33 -32.44 -10.38
CA LEU A 15 -15.45 -31.46 -10.99
C LEU A 15 -14.57 -30.89 -9.87
N VAL A 16 -13.36 -31.42 -9.73
CA VAL A 16 -12.31 -30.76 -8.96
C VAL A 16 -11.98 -29.49 -9.73
N VAL A 17 -12.41 -28.34 -9.22
CA VAL A 17 -11.89 -27.05 -9.67
C VAL A 17 -10.44 -27.04 -9.24
N SER A 18 -9.55 -27.41 -10.15
CA SER A 18 -8.12 -27.20 -9.99
C SER A 18 -7.89 -25.69 -9.98
N LEU A 19 -7.63 -25.15 -8.78
CA LEU A 19 -7.04 -23.83 -8.62
C LEU A 19 -5.71 -23.85 -9.38
N SER A 20 -5.59 -22.96 -10.36
CA SER A 20 -4.34 -22.70 -11.05
C SER A 20 -3.38 -22.12 -10.00
N VAL A 21 -2.45 -22.93 -9.49
CA VAL A 21 -1.25 -22.35 -8.87
C VAL A 21 -0.57 -21.60 -10.01
N SER A 22 -0.50 -20.27 -9.92
CA SER A 22 0.14 -19.44 -10.92
C SER A 22 1.52 -20.02 -11.23
N ALA A 23 1.82 -20.27 -12.50
CA ALA A 23 3.10 -20.84 -12.93
C ALA A 23 4.28 -19.84 -12.76
N THR A 24 4.06 -18.75 -12.03
CA THR A 24 5.03 -17.73 -11.66
C THR A 24 6.03 -18.32 -10.66
N ALA A 25 7.28 -17.87 -10.73
CA ALA A 25 8.31 -18.22 -9.78
C ALA A 25 7.94 -17.82 -8.34
N LEU A 26 7.22 -16.71 -8.13
CA LEU A 26 6.70 -16.36 -6.81
C LEU A 26 5.67 -17.40 -6.32
N GLY A 27 4.75 -17.83 -7.19
CA GLY A 27 3.76 -18.87 -6.86
C GLY A 27 4.40 -20.22 -6.52
N GLN A 28 5.53 -20.55 -7.14
CA GLN A 28 6.28 -21.78 -6.85
C GLN A 28 7.11 -21.71 -5.56
N THR A 29 7.75 -20.56 -5.31
CA THR A 29 8.67 -20.40 -4.17
C THR A 29 8.01 -19.92 -2.89
N SER A 30 6.91 -19.18 -2.99
CA SER A 30 6.16 -18.62 -1.86
C SER A 30 4.67 -18.49 -2.21
N PRO A 31 3.91 -19.61 -2.27
CA PRO A 31 2.50 -19.62 -2.65
C PRO A 31 1.64 -18.68 -1.80
N GLU A 32 1.94 -18.55 -0.51
CA GLU A 32 1.23 -17.66 0.40
C GLU A 32 1.41 -16.17 0.03
N LEU A 33 2.62 -15.77 -0.38
CA LEU A 33 2.86 -14.40 -0.85
C LEU A 33 2.14 -14.12 -2.16
N ALA A 34 2.19 -15.06 -3.11
CA ALA A 34 1.47 -14.93 -4.37
C ALA A 34 -0.04 -14.72 -4.13
N ARG A 35 -0.65 -15.57 -3.28
CA ARG A 35 -2.06 -15.42 -2.88
C ARG A 35 -2.34 -14.06 -2.24
N LEU A 36 -1.47 -13.60 -1.34
CA LEU A 36 -1.65 -12.31 -0.67
C LEU A 36 -1.54 -11.15 -1.66
N TYR A 37 -0.65 -11.21 -2.65
CA TYR A 37 -0.49 -10.14 -3.63
C TYR A 37 -1.73 -9.97 -4.51
N ASP A 38 -2.31 -11.09 -4.97
CA ASP A 38 -3.60 -11.08 -5.65
C ASP A 38 -4.69 -10.48 -4.76
N ALA A 39 -4.73 -10.91 -3.49
CA ALA A 39 -5.68 -10.40 -2.51
C ALA A 39 -5.50 -8.91 -2.24
N PHE A 40 -4.29 -8.35 -2.33
CA PHE A 40 -4.02 -6.93 -2.11
C PHE A 40 -4.63 -6.06 -3.20
N THR A 41 -4.51 -6.47 -4.46
CA THR A 41 -5.14 -5.77 -5.59
C THR A 41 -6.67 -5.79 -5.45
N VAL A 42 -7.25 -6.95 -5.12
CA VAL A 42 -8.70 -7.08 -4.89
C VAL A 42 -9.14 -6.26 -3.67
N THR A 43 -8.36 -6.25 -2.60
CA THR A 43 -8.66 -5.47 -1.38
C THR A 43 -8.63 -3.98 -1.66
N HIS A 44 -7.66 -3.48 -2.43
CA HIS A 44 -7.61 -2.06 -2.79
C HIS A 44 -8.84 -1.66 -3.61
N ALA A 45 -9.20 -2.45 -4.63
CA ALA A 45 -10.40 -2.22 -5.42
C ALA A 45 -11.68 -2.28 -4.57
N ALA A 46 -11.78 -3.24 -3.64
CA ALA A 46 -12.90 -3.35 -2.71
C ALA A 46 -12.96 -2.14 -1.75
N ALA A 47 -11.82 -1.63 -1.29
CA ALA A 47 -11.77 -0.45 -0.42
C ALA A 47 -12.29 0.79 -1.15
N LEU A 48 -11.87 1.01 -2.40
CA LEU A 48 -12.39 2.08 -3.24
C LEU A 48 -13.92 2.01 -3.36
N ASN A 49 -14.47 0.82 -3.64
CA ASN A 49 -15.91 0.61 -3.71
C ASN A 49 -16.62 0.88 -2.37
N ALA A 50 -16.13 0.29 -1.28
CA ALA A 50 -16.75 0.43 0.03
C ALA A 50 -16.79 1.90 0.48
N ILE A 51 -15.71 2.65 0.26
CA ILE A 51 -15.65 4.09 0.58
C ILE A 51 -16.63 4.87 -0.32
N ALA A 52 -16.68 4.57 -1.62
CA ALA A 52 -17.60 5.24 -2.54
C ALA A 52 -19.08 4.95 -2.23
N GLU A 53 -19.41 3.73 -1.80
CA GLU A 53 -20.74 3.33 -1.35
C GLU A 53 -21.10 4.03 -0.04
N ALA A 54 -20.17 4.05 0.92
CA ALA A 54 -20.35 4.75 2.19
C ALA A 54 -20.57 6.26 2.01
N ASN A 55 -20.02 6.86 0.94
CA ASN A 55 -20.28 8.24 0.55
C ASN A 55 -21.69 8.51 -0.01
N ASN A 56 -22.48 7.46 -0.28
CA ASN A 56 -23.88 7.58 -0.70
C ASN A 56 -24.87 7.13 0.37
N ASP A 57 -24.39 6.53 1.46
CA ASP A 57 -25.26 6.03 2.53
C ASP A 57 -25.86 7.19 3.35
N PRO A 58 -27.20 7.29 3.47
CA PRO A 58 -27.87 8.27 4.32
C PRO A 58 -27.56 8.13 5.82
N GLU A 59 -27.22 6.93 6.32
CA GLU A 59 -26.89 6.69 7.74
C GLU A 59 -25.72 7.59 8.19
N PHE A 60 -24.73 7.79 7.32
CA PHE A 60 -23.50 8.51 7.64
C PHE A 60 -23.49 9.97 7.16
N ALA A 61 -24.60 10.49 6.62
CA ALA A 61 -24.63 11.82 5.99
C ALA A 61 -24.20 12.96 6.93
N GLN A 62 -24.65 12.96 8.19
CA GLN A 62 -24.22 13.97 9.16
C GLN A 62 -22.73 13.84 9.49
N ALA A 63 -22.27 12.61 9.75
CA ALA A 63 -20.88 12.34 10.11
C ALA A 63 -19.92 12.77 8.98
N ARG A 64 -20.32 12.55 7.72
CA ARG A 64 -19.62 13.04 6.52
C ARG A 64 -19.60 14.55 6.41
N ALA A 65 -20.73 15.23 6.63
CA ALA A 65 -20.79 16.69 6.57
C ALA A 65 -19.88 17.34 7.62
N GLU A 66 -19.88 16.83 8.85
CA GLU A 66 -18.97 17.29 9.88
C GLU A 66 -17.50 16.96 9.54
N MET A 67 -17.24 15.84 8.87
CA MET A 67 -15.89 15.47 8.45
C MET A 67 -15.36 16.43 7.38
N ARG A 68 -16.19 16.76 6.40
CA ARG A 68 -15.86 17.78 5.40
C ARG A 68 -15.49 19.11 6.04
N GLN A 69 -16.28 19.59 7.01
CA GLN A 69 -15.96 20.82 7.74
C GLN A 69 -14.59 20.75 8.43
N HIS A 70 -14.23 19.59 8.99
CA HIS A 70 -12.92 19.40 9.62
C HIS A 70 -11.77 19.46 8.58
N LEU A 71 -11.93 18.81 7.43
CA LEU A 71 -10.95 18.84 6.34
C LEU A 71 -10.76 20.28 5.81
N GLU A 72 -11.85 21.01 5.60
CA GLU A 72 -11.83 22.43 5.16
C GLU A 72 -11.10 23.32 6.18
N GLN A 73 -11.37 23.15 7.48
CA GLN A 73 -10.65 23.87 8.55
C GLN A 73 -9.15 23.56 8.57
N MET A 74 -8.76 22.29 8.38
CA MET A 74 -7.34 21.92 8.32
C MET A 74 -6.63 22.56 7.12
N GLN A 75 -7.29 22.64 5.97
CA GLN A 75 -6.76 23.29 4.77
C GLN A 75 -6.61 24.81 4.95
N GLU A 76 -7.60 25.48 5.56
CA GLU A 76 -7.53 26.90 5.91
C GLU A 76 -6.40 27.21 6.91
N GLN A 77 -6.20 26.32 7.90
CA GLN A 77 -5.09 26.46 8.86
C GLN A 77 -3.72 26.27 8.19
N ALA A 78 -3.59 25.29 7.30
CA ALA A 78 -2.36 25.04 6.54
C ALA A 78 -1.99 26.20 5.61
N SER A 79 -2.99 26.83 4.98
CA SER A 79 -2.79 27.97 4.07
C SER A 79 -2.56 29.31 4.77
N SER A 80 -3.11 29.50 5.98
CA SER A 80 -2.90 30.73 6.78
C SER A 80 -1.54 30.78 7.49
N HIS A 81 -0.94 29.64 7.82
CA HIS A 81 0.41 29.58 8.42
C HIS A 81 1.46 29.29 7.34
N GLN A 82 1.90 30.33 6.62
CA GLN A 82 2.90 30.31 5.52
C GLN A 82 4.29 29.68 5.83
N SER A 83 4.49 28.98 6.95
CA SER A 83 5.75 28.30 7.27
C SER A 83 5.63 26.88 7.83
N HIS A 84 4.42 26.29 7.89
CA HIS A 84 4.21 24.98 8.54
C HIS A 84 3.67 23.88 7.61
N GLY A 85 3.67 24.07 6.29
CA GLY A 85 3.31 23.01 5.31
C GLY A 85 4.14 21.72 5.43
N GLN A 86 5.31 21.77 6.08
CA GLN A 86 6.11 20.59 6.40
C GLN A 86 5.72 19.88 7.72
N MET A 87 4.98 20.53 8.63
CA MET A 87 4.59 19.91 9.92
C MET A 87 3.30 19.09 9.83
N MET A 88 2.32 19.48 9.01
CA MET A 88 1.15 18.63 8.71
C MET A 88 1.54 17.38 7.91
N SER A 89 2.63 17.48 7.16
CA SER A 89 3.25 16.42 6.38
C SER A 89 4.02 15.40 7.23
N HIS A 90 4.20 15.64 8.54
CA HIS A 90 5.15 14.86 9.33
C HIS A 90 4.60 13.57 9.93
N GLY A 91 3.35 13.18 9.69
CA GLY A 91 2.72 12.04 10.38
C GLY A 91 2.76 12.18 11.92
N MET A 92 3.25 13.31 12.43
CA MET A 92 3.11 13.74 13.79
C MET A 92 1.65 14.13 13.89
N MET A 93 0.86 13.17 14.38
CA MET A 93 -0.33 13.49 15.14
C MET A 93 -0.04 14.78 15.91
N PRO A 94 -0.79 15.88 15.74
CA PRO A 94 -0.77 16.90 16.78
C PRO A 94 -1.00 16.13 18.08
N ALA A 95 -0.03 16.22 18.98
CA ALA A 95 -0.08 15.50 20.23
C ALA A 95 -1.43 15.80 20.90
N SER A 96 -2.34 14.84 20.82
CA SER A 96 -3.44 14.58 21.75
C SER A 96 -4.32 15.76 22.22
N ASP A 97 -4.38 16.92 21.54
CA ASP A 97 -5.05 18.09 22.13
C ASP A 97 -5.87 18.98 21.18
N SER A 98 -6.17 18.51 19.97
CA SER A 98 -7.21 19.13 19.14
C SER A 98 -8.30 18.11 18.82
N SER A 99 -9.16 17.90 19.82
CA SER A 99 -10.45 17.22 19.77
C SER A 99 -10.45 15.83 19.15
N HIS A 100 -10.37 14.83 20.04
CA HIS A 100 -11.32 13.72 20.00
C HIS A 100 -12.77 14.26 20.02
N ALA A 101 -13.21 14.91 18.95
CA ALA A 101 -14.58 14.75 18.52
C ALA A 101 -14.66 13.31 18.02
N HIS A 102 -14.74 12.37 18.97
CA HIS A 102 -15.16 11.00 18.73
C HIS A 102 -16.47 11.13 17.97
N LYS A 103 -16.42 10.95 16.65
CA LYS A 103 -17.62 10.87 15.82
C LYS A 103 -17.93 9.39 15.74
N PRO A 104 -18.76 8.86 16.65
CA PRO A 104 -18.96 7.43 16.81
C PRO A 104 -19.37 6.76 15.49
N ASP A 105 -20.04 7.51 14.60
CA ASP A 105 -20.54 6.99 13.33
C ASP A 105 -19.45 6.84 12.26
N MET A 106 -18.52 7.80 12.10
CA MET A 106 -17.36 7.61 11.21
C MET A 106 -16.43 6.52 11.75
N ASP A 107 -16.21 6.48 13.06
CA ASP A 107 -15.40 5.43 13.70
C ASP A 107 -16.02 4.03 13.51
N LYS A 108 -17.35 3.92 13.64
CA LYS A 108 -18.11 2.69 13.39
C LYS A 108 -17.97 2.27 11.92
N LEU A 109 -18.14 3.21 10.99
CA LEU A 109 -18.01 2.95 9.57
C LEU A 109 -16.59 2.47 9.20
N ASP A 110 -15.55 3.19 9.63
CA ASP A 110 -14.16 2.79 9.42
C ASP A 110 -13.87 1.40 9.99
N LEU A 111 -14.38 1.08 11.19
CA LEU A 111 -14.25 -0.24 11.78
C LEU A 111 -14.96 -1.32 10.97
N GLN A 112 -16.20 -1.08 10.52
CA GLN A 112 -16.97 -2.02 9.71
C GLN A 112 -16.28 -2.30 8.39
N THR A 113 -15.91 -1.25 7.65
CA THR A 113 -15.17 -1.36 6.39
C THR A 113 -13.84 -2.09 6.61
N ARG A 114 -13.10 -1.78 7.68
CA ARG A 114 -11.85 -2.48 8.00
C ARG A 114 -12.06 -3.98 8.23
N VAL A 115 -13.11 -4.38 8.94
CA VAL A 115 -13.42 -5.80 9.19
C VAL A 115 -13.72 -6.52 7.88
N GLU A 116 -14.57 -5.94 7.03
CA GLU A 116 -14.91 -6.50 5.72
C GLU A 116 -13.68 -6.65 4.82
N LEU A 117 -12.85 -5.61 4.71
CA LEU A 117 -11.62 -5.67 3.93
C LEU A 117 -10.61 -6.68 4.48
N THR A 118 -10.58 -6.90 5.80
CA THR A 118 -9.75 -7.97 6.38
C THR A 118 -10.23 -9.36 5.95
N HIS A 119 -11.54 -9.56 5.77
CA HIS A 119 -12.07 -10.79 5.16
C HIS A 119 -11.68 -10.91 3.69
N VAL A 120 -11.69 -9.82 2.93
CA VAL A 120 -11.22 -9.81 1.53
C VAL A 120 -9.75 -10.22 1.44
N VAL A 121 -8.87 -9.65 2.27
CA VAL A 121 -7.44 -10.03 2.33
C VAL A 121 -7.23 -11.52 2.62
N ARG A 122 -8.06 -12.09 3.49
CA ARG A 122 -7.96 -13.49 3.92
C ARG A 122 -8.62 -14.48 2.96
N ALA A 123 -9.40 -14.00 2.00
CA ALA A 123 -10.03 -14.85 1.01
C ALA A 123 -9.03 -15.33 -0.04
N GLU A 124 -9.42 -16.40 -0.73
CA GLU A 124 -8.74 -16.86 -1.94
C GLU A 124 -9.29 -16.08 -3.14
N HIS A 125 -8.39 -15.56 -3.97
CA HIS A 125 -8.72 -14.85 -5.21
C HIS A 125 -8.01 -15.51 -6.36
N SER A 126 -8.65 -15.58 -7.52
CA SER A 126 -7.99 -16.06 -8.74
C SER A 126 -7.17 -14.93 -9.37
N ASP A 127 -6.14 -15.28 -10.13
CA ASP A 127 -5.36 -14.34 -10.97
C ASP A 127 -6.28 -13.45 -11.82
N THR A 128 -7.38 -14.00 -12.34
CA THR A 128 -8.37 -13.24 -13.11
C THR A 128 -9.14 -12.23 -12.27
N ALA A 129 -9.50 -12.58 -11.03
CA ALA A 129 -10.19 -11.67 -10.13
C ALA A 129 -9.29 -10.48 -9.75
N ALA A 130 -8.00 -10.74 -9.52
CA ALA A 130 -7.01 -9.69 -9.30
C ALA A 130 -6.81 -8.82 -10.56
N ALA A 131 -6.66 -9.43 -11.74
CA ALA A 131 -6.47 -8.71 -13.00
C ALA A 131 -7.67 -7.81 -13.37
N ASP A 132 -8.89 -8.27 -13.09
CA ASP A 132 -10.13 -7.55 -13.40
C ASP A 132 -10.63 -6.67 -12.23
N ALA A 133 -9.90 -6.60 -11.11
CA ALA A 133 -10.39 -5.95 -9.88
C ALA A 133 -10.82 -4.49 -10.12
N TYR A 134 -10.01 -3.70 -10.82
CA TYR A 134 -10.31 -2.30 -11.11
C TYR A 134 -11.31 -2.09 -12.24
N SER A 135 -11.34 -2.97 -13.24
CA SER A 135 -12.29 -2.87 -14.36
C SER A 135 -13.73 -3.15 -13.92
N ASN A 136 -13.90 -3.84 -12.79
CA ASN A 136 -15.19 -4.10 -12.17
C ASN A 136 -15.72 -2.94 -11.31
N ILE A 137 -14.96 -1.86 -11.11
CA ILE A 137 -15.41 -0.68 -10.37
C ILE A 137 -16.20 0.24 -11.29
N ALA A 138 -17.53 0.30 -11.11
CA ALA A 138 -18.42 0.99 -12.03
C ALA A 138 -18.23 2.52 -12.11
N TRP A 139 -17.84 3.17 -11.02
CA TRP A 139 -17.67 4.62 -10.95
C TRP A 139 -16.23 5.08 -11.24
N LEU A 140 -15.27 4.16 -11.29
CA LEU A 140 -13.87 4.49 -11.55
C LEU A 140 -13.73 4.78 -13.06
N PRO A 141 -13.15 5.94 -13.44
CA PRO A 141 -12.95 6.23 -14.85
C PRO A 141 -12.10 5.15 -15.52
N ARG A 142 -12.50 4.72 -16.71
CA ARG A 142 -11.84 3.61 -17.43
C ARG A 142 -10.33 3.80 -17.56
N GLU A 143 -9.90 5.02 -17.89
CA GLU A 143 -8.48 5.35 -18.02
C GLU A 143 -7.73 5.12 -16.69
N ALA A 144 -8.32 5.50 -15.56
CA ALA A 144 -7.74 5.25 -14.24
C ALA A 144 -7.65 3.75 -13.93
N ALA A 145 -8.72 3.00 -14.19
CA ALA A 145 -8.72 1.54 -14.02
C ALA A 145 -7.62 0.86 -14.86
N MET A 146 -7.41 1.31 -16.11
CA MET A 146 -6.38 0.78 -17.00
C MET A 146 -4.96 1.12 -16.51
N VAL A 147 -4.73 2.34 -16.01
CA VAL A 147 -3.43 2.72 -15.42
C VAL A 147 -3.11 1.89 -14.17
N LEU A 148 -4.08 1.75 -13.26
CA LEU A 148 -3.89 0.95 -12.04
C LEU A 148 -3.64 -0.52 -12.37
N ALA A 149 -4.43 -1.10 -13.28
CA ALA A 149 -4.24 -2.48 -13.72
C ALA A 149 -2.87 -2.68 -14.39
N ARG A 150 -2.45 -1.75 -15.24
CA ARG A 150 -1.13 -1.79 -15.89
C ARG A 150 0.00 -1.71 -14.88
N GLY A 151 -0.14 -0.87 -13.84
CA GLY A 151 0.77 -0.78 -12.70
C GLY A 151 0.90 -2.10 -11.95
N ARG A 152 -0.23 -2.76 -11.60
CA ARG A 152 -0.20 -4.07 -10.94
C ARG A 152 0.47 -5.16 -11.78
N GLN A 153 0.21 -5.17 -13.09
CA GLN A 153 0.93 -6.09 -14.00
C GLN A 153 2.45 -5.86 -14.03
N PHE A 154 2.91 -4.62 -13.88
CA PHE A 154 4.34 -4.32 -13.77
C PHE A 154 4.92 -4.86 -12.47
N GLU A 155 4.23 -4.61 -11.36
CA GLU A 155 4.57 -5.14 -10.05
C GLU A 155 4.66 -6.67 -10.07
N ASP A 156 3.65 -7.38 -10.60
CA ASP A 156 3.63 -8.84 -10.70
C ASP A 156 4.85 -9.39 -11.44
N LYS A 157 5.20 -8.79 -12.60
CA LYS A 157 6.40 -9.16 -13.36
C LYS A 157 7.68 -8.90 -12.56
N LEU A 158 7.75 -7.78 -11.85
CA LEU A 158 8.90 -7.42 -11.02
C LEU A 158 9.07 -8.41 -9.87
N TRP A 159 8.00 -8.71 -9.12
CA TRP A 159 8.02 -9.68 -8.03
C TRP A 159 8.44 -11.07 -8.53
N ASP A 160 7.91 -11.49 -9.68
CA ASP A 160 8.22 -12.79 -10.27
C ASP A 160 9.72 -12.93 -10.63
N ILE A 161 10.30 -11.90 -11.25
CA ILE A 161 11.73 -11.85 -11.58
C ILE A 161 12.57 -12.00 -10.31
N TRP A 162 12.25 -11.23 -9.25
CA TRP A 162 13.07 -11.22 -8.05
C TRP A 162 12.85 -12.43 -7.14
N ALA A 163 11.68 -13.06 -7.19
CA ALA A 163 11.40 -14.33 -6.53
C ALA A 163 12.04 -15.53 -7.23
N ASN A 164 12.40 -15.41 -8.51
CA ASN A 164 12.95 -16.54 -9.28
C ASN A 164 14.28 -17.07 -8.72
N PRO A 165 14.34 -18.31 -8.20
CA PRO A 165 15.54 -18.84 -7.56
C PRO A 165 16.61 -19.27 -8.58
N ASP A 166 16.22 -19.51 -9.84
CA ASP A 166 17.10 -19.97 -10.90
C ASP A 166 17.85 -18.80 -11.59
N MET A 167 17.46 -17.56 -11.29
CA MET A 167 18.08 -16.35 -11.82
C MET A 167 19.11 -15.77 -10.85
N GLY A 168 20.35 -15.59 -11.31
CA GLY A 168 21.34 -14.80 -10.57
C GLY A 168 21.01 -13.30 -10.59
N VAL A 169 21.53 -12.54 -9.63
CA VAL A 169 21.26 -11.10 -9.45
C VAL A 169 21.47 -10.30 -10.75
N ASN A 170 22.54 -10.54 -11.49
CA ASN A 170 22.80 -9.85 -12.77
C ASN A 170 21.71 -10.12 -13.82
N ALA A 171 21.22 -11.37 -13.91
CA ALA A 171 20.15 -11.72 -14.84
C ALA A 171 18.82 -11.07 -14.42
N LYS A 172 18.56 -10.95 -13.12
CA LYS A 172 17.39 -10.25 -12.57
C LYS A 172 17.41 -8.77 -12.89
N SER A 173 18.56 -8.10 -12.73
CA SER A 173 18.71 -6.69 -13.12
C SER A 173 18.47 -6.49 -14.63
N GLN A 174 18.98 -7.38 -15.49
CA GLN A 174 18.73 -7.31 -16.93
C GLN A 174 17.26 -7.54 -17.29
N ALA A 175 16.62 -8.54 -16.69
CA ALA A 175 15.19 -8.81 -16.89
C ALA A 175 14.32 -7.65 -16.40
N THR A 176 14.68 -7.05 -15.26
CA THR A 176 14.00 -5.87 -14.72
C THR A 176 14.08 -4.70 -15.72
N GLN A 177 15.25 -4.45 -16.32
CA GLN A 177 15.38 -3.42 -17.34
C GLN A 177 14.50 -3.70 -18.57
N ALA A 178 14.40 -4.96 -19.00
CA ALA A 178 13.53 -5.33 -20.11
C ALA A 178 12.04 -5.10 -19.79
N VAL A 179 11.61 -5.39 -18.56
CA VAL A 179 10.24 -5.12 -18.11
C VAL A 179 9.96 -3.62 -18.01
N ILE A 180 10.91 -2.81 -17.54
CA ILE A 180 10.78 -1.34 -17.54
C ILE A 180 10.62 -0.81 -18.98
N GLU A 181 11.43 -1.31 -19.91
CA GLU A 181 11.34 -0.93 -21.32
C GLU A 181 9.97 -1.29 -21.92
N GLU A 182 9.50 -2.51 -21.70
CA GLU A 182 8.19 -2.97 -22.15
C GLU A 182 7.06 -2.14 -21.51
N TYR A 183 7.19 -1.81 -20.22
CA TYR A 183 6.23 -1.00 -19.48
C TYR A 183 6.09 0.39 -20.10
N ARG A 184 7.21 1.08 -20.32
CA ARG A 184 7.21 2.46 -20.82
C ARG A 184 6.87 2.57 -22.31
N THR A 185 7.15 1.55 -23.12
CA THR A 185 6.96 1.62 -24.59
C THR A 185 5.74 0.89 -25.12
N GLY A 186 5.29 -0.17 -24.44
CA GLY A 186 4.21 -1.03 -24.95
C GLY A 186 2.84 -0.35 -24.96
N GLU A 187 2.50 0.36 -23.88
CA GLU A 187 1.23 1.07 -23.76
C GLU A 187 1.42 2.38 -22.99
N THR A 188 2.07 3.35 -23.66
CA THR A 188 2.54 4.61 -23.08
C THR A 188 1.45 5.42 -22.35
N ARG A 189 0.18 5.33 -22.79
CA ARG A 189 -0.93 6.10 -22.18
C ARG A 189 -1.31 5.63 -20.78
N HIS A 190 -1.05 4.37 -20.46
CA HIS A 190 -1.42 3.77 -19.17
C HIS A 190 -0.20 3.41 -18.32
N ALA A 191 1.00 3.76 -18.79
CA ALA A 191 2.23 3.60 -18.02
C ALA A 191 2.42 4.82 -17.11
N ILE A 192 2.62 4.56 -15.83
CA ILE A 192 3.07 5.58 -14.89
C ILE A 192 4.52 5.95 -15.24
N SER A 193 4.85 7.23 -15.06
CA SER A 193 6.17 7.74 -15.41
C SER A 193 7.28 6.97 -14.67
N VAL A 194 8.37 6.73 -15.39
CA VAL A 194 9.60 6.13 -14.85
C VAL A 194 10.47 7.16 -14.12
N ARG A 195 10.07 8.43 -14.15
CA ARG A 195 10.77 9.54 -13.49
C ARG A 195 10.12 9.83 -12.13
N PRO A 196 10.88 10.26 -11.12
CA PRO A 196 10.32 10.49 -9.80
C PRO A 196 9.24 11.57 -9.82
N LYS A 197 8.07 11.28 -9.25
CA LYS A 197 6.98 12.25 -9.12
C LYS A 197 7.15 13.09 -7.86
N PRO A 198 6.82 14.39 -7.88
CA PRO A 198 6.88 15.20 -6.68
C PRO A 198 5.82 14.73 -5.67
N ALA A 199 6.23 14.65 -4.41
CA ALA A 199 5.39 14.22 -3.29
C ALA A 199 4.07 15.03 -3.18
N SER A 200 4.12 16.32 -3.56
CA SER A 200 2.94 17.19 -3.57
C SER A 200 1.78 16.64 -4.39
N LEU A 201 2.01 15.78 -5.39
CA LEU A 201 0.91 15.20 -6.17
C LEU A 201 -0.06 14.36 -5.33
N TYR A 202 0.36 13.77 -4.21
CA TYR A 202 -0.53 13.03 -3.30
C TYR A 202 -0.66 13.67 -1.91
N LEU A 203 0.24 14.59 -1.53
CA LEU A 203 0.25 15.21 -0.20
C LEU A 203 -0.32 16.61 -0.16
N ASP A 204 -0.35 17.30 -1.30
CA ASP A 204 -0.67 18.71 -1.40
C ASP A 204 -1.64 18.93 -2.57
N HIS A 205 -2.87 18.46 -2.35
CA HIS A 205 -4.02 18.69 -3.24
C HIS A 205 -5.29 18.86 -2.42
N ASP A 206 -6.35 19.37 -3.05
CA ASP A 206 -7.63 19.74 -2.43
C ASP A 206 -8.33 18.63 -1.64
N TYR A 207 -7.87 17.38 -1.77
CA TYR A 207 -8.48 16.20 -1.15
C TYR A 207 -7.49 15.43 -0.26
N ALA A 208 -6.24 15.90 -0.13
CA ALA A 208 -5.17 15.16 0.53
C ALA A 208 -5.50 14.92 2.02
N GLY A 209 -5.17 13.71 2.51
CA GLY A 209 -5.37 13.31 3.90
C GLY A 209 -6.81 12.88 4.25
N SER A 210 -7.74 12.89 3.30
CA SER A 210 -9.14 12.49 3.52
C SER A 210 -9.26 11.04 3.97
N LEU A 211 -8.51 10.12 3.36
CA LEU A 211 -8.51 8.71 3.75
C LEU A 211 -8.01 8.57 5.19
N LYS A 212 -6.87 9.18 5.53
CA LYS A 212 -6.30 9.08 6.88
C LYS A 212 -7.24 9.64 7.94
N SER A 213 -7.93 10.72 7.60
CA SER A 213 -8.84 11.39 8.52
C SER A 213 -10.12 10.57 8.70
N ALA A 214 -10.73 10.10 7.60
CA ALA A 214 -12.06 9.49 7.61
C ALA A 214 -12.04 8.00 7.89
N TYR A 215 -10.99 7.31 7.42
CA TYR A 215 -10.85 5.86 7.51
C TYR A 215 -9.41 5.47 7.95
N PRO A 216 -8.96 5.89 9.14
CA PRO A 216 -7.60 5.60 9.60
C PRO A 216 -7.29 4.10 9.70
N ARG A 217 -8.27 3.26 10.05
CA ARG A 217 -8.06 1.80 10.11
C ARG A 217 -8.00 1.22 8.71
N VAL A 218 -8.83 1.65 7.77
CA VAL A 218 -8.70 1.24 6.36
C VAL A 218 -7.36 1.67 5.79
N SER A 219 -6.93 2.91 6.02
CA SER A 219 -5.61 3.41 5.60
C SER A 219 -4.47 2.54 6.11
N GLY A 220 -4.50 2.21 7.41
CA GLY A 220 -3.49 1.34 8.01
C GLY A 220 -3.50 -0.08 7.44
N LEU A 221 -4.65 -0.60 6.99
CA LEU A 221 -4.72 -1.90 6.31
C LEU A 221 -4.06 -1.82 4.93
N LEU A 222 -4.45 -0.85 4.09
CA LEU A 222 -3.94 -0.71 2.73
C LEU A 222 -2.42 -0.52 2.72
N TRP A 223 -1.89 0.31 3.62
CA TRP A 223 -0.44 0.45 3.74
C TRP A 223 0.24 -0.76 4.37
N SER A 224 -0.43 -1.54 5.21
CA SER A 224 0.15 -2.80 5.70
C SER A 224 0.32 -3.81 4.56
N ASN A 225 -0.62 -3.85 3.62
CA ASN A 225 -0.52 -4.67 2.42
C ASN A 225 0.67 -4.24 1.55
N GLN A 226 0.77 -2.94 1.26
CA GLN A 226 1.88 -2.36 0.52
C GLN A 226 3.23 -2.59 1.22
N TRP A 227 3.26 -2.43 2.55
CA TRP A 227 4.46 -2.73 3.35
C TRP A 227 4.90 -4.18 3.18
N LEU A 228 3.97 -5.15 3.18
CA LEU A 228 4.34 -6.55 2.99
C LEU A 228 4.96 -6.77 1.62
N GLN A 229 4.40 -6.19 0.54
CA GLN A 229 4.96 -6.34 -0.81
C GLN A 229 6.43 -5.90 -0.89
N LEU A 230 6.73 -4.74 -0.28
CA LEU A 230 8.10 -4.23 -0.21
C LEU A 230 8.98 -5.06 0.72
N ALA A 231 8.48 -5.39 1.91
CA ALA A 231 9.25 -6.04 2.94
C ALA A 231 9.64 -7.47 2.57
N SER A 232 8.71 -8.24 2.00
CA SER A 232 8.99 -9.60 1.54
C SER A 232 9.97 -9.58 0.36
N LEU A 233 9.90 -8.58 -0.53
CA LEU A 233 10.88 -8.45 -1.60
C LEU A 233 12.27 -8.17 -1.05
N GLU A 234 12.39 -7.23 -0.10
CA GLU A 234 13.67 -6.98 0.57
C GLU A 234 14.20 -8.27 1.22
N ALA A 235 13.33 -9.06 1.85
CA ALA A 235 13.69 -10.36 2.42
C ALA A 235 14.19 -11.36 1.38
N ILE A 236 13.52 -11.46 0.24
CA ILE A 236 13.90 -12.32 -0.88
C ILE A 236 15.25 -11.89 -1.44
N ILE A 237 15.42 -10.61 -1.78
CA ILE A 237 16.65 -10.09 -2.38
C ILE A 237 17.82 -10.25 -1.42
N ARG A 238 17.67 -9.85 -0.16
CA ARG A 238 18.75 -9.97 0.83
C ARG A 238 19.14 -11.42 1.09
N GLY A 239 18.19 -12.35 1.15
CA GLY A 239 18.50 -13.78 1.29
C GLY A 239 19.28 -14.37 0.11
N GLN A 240 19.18 -13.78 -1.07
CA GLN A 240 19.95 -14.18 -2.26
C GLN A 240 21.33 -13.54 -2.31
N VAL A 241 21.47 -12.31 -1.81
CA VAL A 241 22.75 -11.58 -1.76
C VAL A 241 23.61 -12.06 -0.58
N ASP A 242 22.98 -12.39 0.55
CA ASP A 242 23.65 -12.76 1.77
C ASP A 242 22.91 -13.92 2.48
N PRO A 243 23.52 -15.13 2.53
CA PRO A 243 22.89 -16.31 3.07
C PRO A 243 22.38 -16.20 4.52
N GLN A 244 22.93 -15.29 5.33
CA GLN A 244 22.47 -15.10 6.71
C GLN A 244 21.02 -14.57 6.82
N PHE A 245 20.49 -14.03 5.72
CA PHE A 245 19.12 -13.53 5.60
C PHE A 245 18.20 -14.48 4.82
N GLN A 246 18.64 -15.71 4.52
CA GLN A 246 17.77 -16.71 3.91
C GLN A 246 16.59 -17.08 4.82
N GLY A 247 15.43 -17.31 4.21
CA GLY A 247 14.21 -17.71 4.93
C GLY A 247 13.51 -16.59 5.70
N ARG A 248 13.98 -15.34 5.62
CA ARG A 248 13.40 -14.20 6.36
C ARG A 248 12.03 -13.73 5.86
N VAL A 249 11.53 -14.32 4.77
CA VAL A 249 10.15 -14.10 4.29
C VAL A 249 9.12 -14.46 5.37
N THR A 250 9.35 -15.55 6.13
CA THR A 250 8.47 -15.94 7.22
C THR A 250 8.37 -14.86 8.31
N ASP A 251 9.47 -14.19 8.64
CA ASP A 251 9.48 -13.07 9.60
C ASP A 251 8.63 -11.90 9.08
N THR A 252 8.67 -11.61 7.77
CA THR A 252 7.87 -10.53 7.17
C THR A 252 6.37 -10.84 7.20
N LEU A 253 5.99 -12.09 6.96
CA LEU A 253 4.61 -12.58 7.06
C LEU A 253 4.09 -12.50 8.51
N GLU A 254 4.87 -12.94 9.48
CA GLU A 254 4.51 -12.85 10.90
C GLU A 254 4.30 -11.39 11.34
N ARG A 255 5.19 -10.48 10.91
CA ARG A 255 5.05 -9.04 11.18
C ARG A 255 3.80 -8.46 10.53
N TYR A 256 3.47 -8.88 9.31
CA TYR A 256 2.27 -8.46 8.63
C TYR A 256 1.00 -8.92 9.37
N GLU A 257 0.93 -10.15 9.85
CA GLU A 257 -0.19 -10.62 10.68
C GLU A 257 -0.34 -9.80 11.96
N ASN A 258 0.77 -9.44 12.61
CA ASN A 258 0.77 -8.54 13.77
C ASN A 258 0.23 -7.13 13.43
N LYS A 259 0.42 -6.63 12.20
CA LYS A 259 -0.16 -5.37 11.73
C LYS A 259 -1.66 -5.51 11.50
N LEU A 260 -2.11 -6.61 10.91
CA LEU A 260 -3.53 -6.88 10.71
C LEU A 260 -4.30 -6.96 12.03
N GLY A 261 -3.71 -7.61 13.05
CA GLY A 261 -4.27 -7.76 14.40
C GLY A 261 -4.20 -6.49 15.27
N SER A 262 -3.52 -5.42 14.84
CA SER A 262 -3.29 -4.21 15.64
C SER A 262 -4.54 -3.34 15.90
N GLY A 263 -5.74 -3.78 15.52
CA GLY A 263 -7.00 -3.05 15.75
C GLY A 263 -7.31 -2.76 17.23
N SER A 264 -6.61 -3.41 18.18
CA SER A 264 -6.69 -3.15 19.63
C SER A 264 -5.62 -2.20 20.17
N GLY A 265 -4.71 -1.69 19.33
CA GLY A 265 -3.69 -0.68 19.70
C GLY A 265 -2.44 -1.22 20.42
N MET A 266 -2.32 -2.53 20.63
CA MET A 266 -1.25 -3.15 21.43
C MET A 266 -0.41 -4.14 20.61
N SER A 267 0.13 -3.70 19.47
CA SER A 267 1.04 -4.53 18.64
C SER A 267 2.47 -3.99 18.71
N MET A 268 3.46 -4.87 18.85
CA MET A 268 4.88 -4.50 18.71
C MET A 268 5.22 -4.02 17.29
N PHE A 269 4.41 -4.38 16.29
CA PHE A 269 4.54 -3.98 14.89
C PHE A 269 3.25 -3.25 14.47
N PRO A 270 3.09 -1.95 14.79
CA PRO A 270 1.88 -1.22 14.45
C PRO A 270 1.70 -1.13 12.92
N ALA A 271 0.45 -0.94 12.50
CA ALA A 271 0.14 -0.60 11.12
C ALA A 271 0.86 0.71 10.73
N PRO A 272 1.29 0.88 9.46
CA PRO A 272 1.87 2.13 9.01
C PRO A 272 0.89 3.30 9.22
N VAL A 273 1.44 4.48 9.50
CA VAL A 273 0.73 5.77 9.54
C VAL A 273 1.19 6.71 8.42
N GLU A 274 2.26 6.34 7.72
CA GLU A 274 2.76 6.95 6.49
C GLU A 274 2.89 5.88 5.41
N MET A 275 2.75 6.29 4.15
CA MET A 275 2.85 5.39 3.00
C MET A 275 4.25 4.74 2.96
N PRO A 276 4.35 3.41 2.93
CA PRO A 276 5.61 2.71 2.71
C PRO A 276 6.24 3.09 1.38
N THR A 277 7.55 3.27 1.34
CA THR A 277 8.29 3.58 0.10
C THR A 277 9.45 2.63 -0.11
N VAL A 278 9.79 2.37 -1.37
CA VAL A 278 10.85 1.41 -1.73
C VAL A 278 12.19 1.79 -1.10
N PRO A 279 12.70 3.04 -1.17
CA PRO A 279 13.97 3.40 -0.53
C PRO A 279 14.00 3.17 0.99
N THR A 280 12.84 3.18 1.65
CA THR A 280 12.73 3.02 3.10
C THR A 280 12.60 1.55 3.51
N ILE A 281 11.76 0.79 2.81
CA ILE A 281 11.38 -0.58 3.21
C ILE A 281 12.16 -1.64 2.44
N ALA A 282 12.48 -1.39 1.17
CA ALA A 282 13.24 -2.27 0.29
C ALA A 282 14.47 -1.56 -0.33
N PRO A 283 15.41 -1.07 0.50
CA PRO A 283 16.57 -0.30 0.02
C PRO A 283 17.48 -1.11 -0.91
N THR A 284 17.51 -2.44 -0.79
CA THR A 284 18.31 -3.29 -1.67
C THR A 284 17.70 -3.34 -3.08
N LEU A 285 16.36 -3.36 -3.20
CA LEU A 285 15.70 -3.19 -4.49
C LEU A 285 16.05 -1.83 -5.11
N TYR A 286 15.96 -0.74 -4.34
CA TYR A 286 16.31 0.59 -4.84
C TYR A 286 17.74 0.67 -5.38
N THR A 287 18.68 0.03 -4.68
CA THR A 287 20.08 -0.04 -5.10
C THR A 287 20.27 -0.81 -6.41
N LEU A 288 19.51 -1.89 -6.61
CA LEU A 288 19.68 -2.80 -7.75
C LEU A 288 18.81 -2.44 -8.96
N ALA A 289 17.69 -1.76 -8.75
CA ALA A 289 16.71 -1.38 -9.78
C ALA A 289 16.00 -0.05 -9.40
N PRO A 290 16.71 1.09 -9.46
CA PRO A 290 16.18 2.38 -9.04
C PRO A 290 14.96 2.84 -9.86
N GLU A 291 14.98 2.64 -11.19
CA GLU A 291 13.83 2.99 -12.06
C GLU A 291 12.57 2.17 -11.72
N ALA A 292 12.71 0.86 -11.47
CA ALA A 292 11.58 0.03 -11.04
C ALA A 292 11.01 0.50 -9.70
N SER A 293 11.90 0.90 -8.79
CA SER A 293 11.51 1.42 -7.47
C SER A 293 10.72 2.71 -7.58
N ILE A 294 11.12 3.61 -8.49
CA ILE A 294 10.40 4.85 -8.77
C ILE A 294 9.01 4.56 -9.34
N ILE A 295 8.88 3.60 -10.27
CA ILE A 295 7.56 3.22 -10.82
C ILE A 295 6.63 2.72 -9.71
N VAL A 296 7.12 1.85 -8.82
CA VAL A 296 6.36 1.32 -7.69
C VAL A 296 5.92 2.45 -6.75
N ASP A 297 6.83 3.35 -6.35
CA ASP A 297 6.47 4.46 -5.45
C ASP A 297 5.52 5.45 -6.14
N ASN A 298 5.70 5.76 -7.42
CA ASN A 298 4.78 6.60 -8.18
C ASN A 298 3.37 5.97 -8.28
N LEU A 299 3.27 4.66 -8.46
CA LEU A 299 2.00 3.93 -8.45
C LEU A 299 1.31 4.03 -7.09
N ASN A 300 2.05 3.79 -6.02
CA ASN A 300 1.50 3.87 -4.66
C ASN A 300 1.06 5.29 -4.29
N MET A 301 1.78 6.31 -4.77
CA MET A 301 1.36 7.71 -4.62
C MET A 301 0.06 8.01 -5.40
N LEU A 302 -0.11 7.44 -6.60
CA LEU A 302 -1.35 7.56 -7.36
C LEU A 302 -2.51 6.88 -6.62
N ASP A 303 -2.30 5.67 -6.10
CA ASP A 303 -3.30 4.94 -5.29
C ASP A 303 -3.74 5.75 -4.08
N ALA A 304 -2.78 6.34 -3.35
CA ALA A 304 -3.07 7.20 -2.20
C ALA A 304 -3.90 8.44 -2.62
N ALA A 305 -3.52 9.12 -3.69
CA ALA A 305 -4.22 10.30 -4.17
C ALA A 305 -5.65 9.97 -4.65
N ILE A 306 -5.84 8.88 -5.38
CA ILE A 306 -7.17 8.41 -5.82
C ILE A 306 -8.02 8.06 -4.60
N THR A 307 -7.46 7.35 -3.63
CA THR A 307 -8.20 6.95 -2.43
C THR A 307 -8.59 8.17 -1.58
N ASP A 308 -7.73 9.19 -1.49
CA ASP A 308 -8.05 10.47 -0.85
C ASP A 308 -9.20 11.20 -1.56
N ILE A 309 -9.18 11.26 -2.90
CA ILE A 309 -10.29 11.85 -3.69
C ILE A 309 -11.60 11.11 -3.43
N VAL A 310 -11.54 9.78 -3.36
CA VAL A 310 -12.73 8.93 -3.16
C VAL A 310 -13.23 9.01 -1.72
N ALA A 311 -12.34 9.17 -0.74
CA ALA A 311 -12.69 9.34 0.67
C ALA A 311 -13.18 10.75 1.01
N TYR A 312 -12.95 11.75 0.14
CA TYR A 312 -13.42 13.11 0.39
C TYR A 312 -14.95 13.17 0.42
N PRO A 313 -15.57 13.61 1.54
CA PRO A 313 -17.02 13.55 1.68
C PRO A 313 -17.77 14.51 0.76
N ASP A 314 -18.94 14.06 0.30
CA ASP A 314 -19.91 14.85 -0.47
C ASP A 314 -19.33 15.53 -1.73
N LEU A 315 -18.35 14.87 -2.36
CA LEU A 315 -17.87 15.22 -3.69
C LEU A 315 -18.83 14.65 -4.75
N ASP A 316 -19.36 15.50 -5.62
CA ASP A 316 -20.22 15.05 -6.71
C ASP A 316 -19.45 14.17 -7.71
N ALA A 317 -20.18 13.33 -8.44
CA ALA A 317 -19.59 12.31 -9.31
C ALA A 317 -18.71 12.92 -10.42
N GLN A 318 -19.11 14.06 -10.99
CA GLN A 318 -18.37 14.67 -12.10
C GLN A 318 -17.06 15.29 -11.62
N THR A 319 -17.08 16.00 -10.49
CA THR A 319 -15.86 16.56 -9.90
C THR A 319 -14.92 15.46 -9.42
N ARG A 320 -15.44 14.38 -8.84
CA ARG A 320 -14.65 13.21 -8.45
C ARG A 320 -13.96 12.56 -9.65
N GLU A 321 -14.70 12.29 -10.72
CA GLU A 321 -14.15 11.73 -11.96
C GLU A 321 -13.06 12.63 -12.53
N GLN A 322 -13.30 13.94 -12.64
CA GLN A 322 -12.32 14.88 -13.16
C GLN A 322 -11.07 14.95 -12.28
N ALA A 323 -11.22 14.94 -10.96
CA ALA A 323 -10.09 14.94 -10.03
C ALA A 323 -9.22 13.67 -10.19
N ILE A 324 -9.84 12.50 -10.33
CA ILE A 324 -9.13 11.23 -10.57
C ILE A 324 -8.38 11.28 -11.91
N LEU A 325 -9.05 11.68 -12.99
CA LEU A 325 -8.44 11.78 -14.32
C LEU A 325 -7.28 12.78 -14.34
N ASN A 326 -7.40 13.89 -13.62
CA ASN A 326 -6.31 14.86 -13.47
C ASN A 326 -5.10 14.24 -12.76
N LYS A 327 -5.30 13.45 -11.70
CA LYS A 327 -4.19 12.74 -11.04
C LYS A 327 -3.56 11.72 -11.97
N VAL A 328 -4.35 10.89 -12.64
CA VAL A 328 -3.84 9.94 -13.64
C VAL A 328 -2.97 10.65 -14.67
N ALA A 329 -3.45 11.74 -15.26
CA ALA A 329 -2.68 12.52 -16.23
C ALA A 329 -1.38 13.06 -15.63
N GLN A 330 -1.39 13.54 -14.38
CA GLN A 330 -0.18 14.03 -13.71
C GLN A 330 0.86 12.92 -13.46
N PHE A 331 0.42 11.70 -13.15
CA PHE A 331 1.29 10.56 -12.88
C PHE A 331 1.82 9.88 -14.15
N THR A 332 1.11 9.98 -15.28
CA THR A 332 1.56 9.47 -16.58
C THR A 332 2.37 10.49 -17.40
N ASP A 333 2.31 11.79 -17.08
CA ASP A 333 3.06 12.83 -17.81
C ASP A 333 4.55 12.88 -17.45
N GLU A 334 5.43 12.50 -18.36
CA GLU A 334 6.90 12.53 -18.18
C GLU A 334 7.51 13.92 -17.93
N ASN A 335 6.77 15.00 -18.19
CA ASN A 335 7.22 16.37 -17.95
C ASN A 335 7.03 16.81 -16.50
N ILE A 336 6.15 16.15 -15.76
CA ILE A 336 5.93 16.40 -14.33
C ILE A 336 6.83 15.43 -13.56
N ALA A 337 8.00 15.91 -13.14
CA ALA A 337 8.96 15.11 -12.40
C ALA A 337 9.75 15.98 -11.40
N THR A 338 10.28 15.34 -10.38
CA THR A 338 11.26 15.91 -9.45
C THR A 338 12.62 15.23 -9.65
N ASP A 339 13.65 15.73 -8.99
CA ASP A 339 14.99 15.13 -8.99
C ASP A 339 15.11 13.99 -7.97
N ASP A 340 16.12 13.13 -8.15
CA ASP A 340 16.33 11.95 -7.30
C ASP A 340 16.57 12.30 -5.83
N MET A 341 17.18 13.44 -5.53
CA MET A 341 17.42 13.86 -4.14
C MET A 341 16.10 14.26 -3.47
N SER A 342 15.27 15.06 -4.16
CA SER A 342 13.94 15.43 -3.71
C SER A 342 13.05 14.19 -3.52
N TYR A 343 13.14 13.22 -4.42
CA TYR A 343 12.47 11.93 -4.30
C TYR A 343 12.91 11.16 -3.05
N LEU A 344 14.22 10.98 -2.84
CA LEU A 344 14.75 10.28 -1.67
C LEU A 344 14.39 10.98 -0.36
N LEU A 345 14.49 12.31 -0.32
CA LEU A 345 14.07 13.10 0.85
C LEU A 345 12.59 12.89 1.16
N SER A 346 11.74 12.86 0.14
CA SER A 346 10.31 12.56 0.30
C SER A 346 10.07 11.13 0.78
N ALA A 347 10.70 10.14 0.14
CA ALA A 347 10.55 8.73 0.48
C ALA A 347 10.94 8.46 1.94
N LEU A 348 12.01 9.09 2.42
CA LEU A 348 12.52 8.92 3.78
C LEU A 348 11.82 9.82 4.82
N ARG A 349 10.96 10.75 4.41
CA ARG A 349 10.37 11.79 5.27
C ARG A 349 9.65 11.25 6.49
N GLY A 350 8.86 10.20 6.31
CA GLY A 350 8.07 9.60 7.39
C GLY A 350 8.95 8.83 8.40
N GLY A 351 10.17 8.47 8.02
CA GLY A 351 10.99 7.53 8.77
C GLY A 351 10.44 6.10 8.73
N ILE A 352 11.34 5.13 8.94
CA ILE A 352 11.04 3.71 8.76
C ILE A 352 9.90 3.20 9.67
N TYR A 353 9.78 3.69 10.90
CA TYR A 353 8.76 3.22 11.85
C TYR A 353 7.34 3.64 11.48
N ASN A 354 7.16 4.87 11.01
CA ASN A 354 5.84 5.34 10.56
C ASN A 354 5.41 4.64 9.28
N GLN A 355 6.36 4.13 8.50
CA GLN A 355 6.13 3.33 7.31
C GLN A 355 5.97 1.83 7.59
N GLY A 356 5.87 1.41 8.86
CA GLY A 356 5.64 0.01 9.24
C GLY A 356 6.88 -0.71 9.79
N GLY A 357 8.03 -0.08 9.84
CA GLY A 357 9.28 -0.64 10.36
C GLY A 357 10.07 -1.45 9.32
N PRO A 358 11.29 -1.89 9.68
CA PRO A 358 12.16 -2.60 8.75
C PRO A 358 11.60 -3.97 8.36
N ALA A 359 11.85 -4.33 7.10
CA ALA A 359 11.54 -5.65 6.56
C ALA A 359 12.28 -6.77 7.33
N ILE A 360 13.59 -6.62 7.48
CA ILE A 360 14.48 -7.56 8.18
C ILE A 360 15.26 -6.82 9.26
N GLY A 361 15.24 -7.34 10.49
CA GLY A 361 15.95 -6.77 11.65
C GLY A 361 15.02 -6.42 12.81
N GLU A 362 15.54 -6.39 14.04
CA GLU A 362 14.73 -6.17 15.24
C GLU A 362 14.31 -4.70 15.39
N LEU A 363 13.08 -4.46 15.86
CA LEU A 363 12.54 -3.14 16.28
C LEU A 363 13.12 -2.67 17.63
N MET A 364 14.37 -3.01 17.94
CA MET A 364 14.99 -2.68 19.23
C MET A 364 15.48 -1.23 19.22
N GLY A 365 14.54 -0.29 19.34
CA GLY A 365 14.78 1.15 19.50
C GLY A 365 14.99 1.90 18.18
N SER A 366 14.63 3.19 18.19
CA SER A 366 14.87 4.15 17.10
C SER A 366 16.28 3.95 16.51
N GLU A 367 16.40 3.81 15.19
CA GLU A 367 17.67 3.74 14.46
C GLU A 367 18.64 4.90 14.80
N ARG A 368 18.15 6.01 15.39
CA ARG A 368 19.00 7.05 16.01
C ARG A 368 19.91 6.54 17.13
N ASN A 369 19.59 5.42 17.78
CA ASN A 369 20.36 4.84 18.88
C ASN A 369 21.28 3.68 18.43
N ARG A 370 20.96 2.97 17.34
CA ARG A 370 21.86 1.95 16.77
C ARG A 370 23.19 2.55 16.31
N SER A 371 23.15 3.74 15.70
CA SER A 371 24.37 4.45 15.31
C SER A 371 25.20 4.90 16.51
N ARG A 372 24.59 5.13 17.68
CA ARG A 372 25.29 5.50 18.92
C ARG A 372 25.93 4.31 19.61
N ASP A 373 25.24 3.16 19.62
CA ASP A 373 25.78 1.90 20.15
C ASP A 373 26.90 1.35 19.23
N ALA A 374 26.74 1.43 17.91
CA ALA A 374 27.79 1.05 16.96
C ALA A 374 29.00 1.98 16.99
N MET A 375 28.83 3.24 17.42
CA MET A 375 29.93 4.21 17.62
C MET A 375 30.51 4.18 19.05
N GLY A 376 30.12 3.23 19.92
CA GLY A 376 30.71 3.04 21.23
C GLY A 376 30.51 4.22 22.21
N MET A 377 29.54 5.09 21.95
CA MET A 377 29.29 6.28 22.76
C MET A 377 28.30 5.96 23.90
N GLN A 378 28.72 5.08 24.81
CA GLN A 378 28.07 4.91 26.11
C GLN A 378 28.44 6.10 27.00
N HIS A 379 27.50 7.03 27.22
CA HIS A 379 27.66 7.97 28.32
C HIS A 379 27.39 7.23 29.63
N HIS A 380 28.42 7.09 30.46
CA HIS A 380 28.27 6.74 31.86
C HIS A 380 27.32 7.77 32.50
N MET A 381 26.13 7.34 32.92
CA MET A 381 25.28 8.15 33.76
C MET A 381 26.00 8.36 35.09
N SER A 382 26.65 9.50 35.28
CA SER A 382 27.01 9.96 36.62
C SER A 382 25.75 10.53 37.26
N MET A 383 25.04 9.69 38.00
CA MET A 383 24.03 10.15 38.94
C MET A 383 24.77 10.85 40.08
N SER A 384 24.94 12.17 39.98
CA SER A 384 25.20 12.99 41.17
C SER A 384 23.89 13.09 41.93
N GLY A 385 23.78 12.33 43.02
CA GLY A 385 22.69 12.49 43.99
C GLY A 385 22.79 13.86 44.67
N PRO A 386 21.64 14.49 45.00
CA PRO A 386 21.64 15.74 45.76
C PRO A 386 22.11 15.49 47.20
N ASN A 387 23.07 16.30 47.66
CA ASN A 387 23.38 16.49 49.08
C ASN A 387 22.36 17.42 49.74
#